data_AF-A0A2T2U9V3-F1
#
_entry.id   AF-A0A2T2U9V3-F1
#
_cell.length_a   1.000
_cell.length_b   1.000
_cell.length_c   1.000
_cell.angle_alpha   90.00
_cell.angle_beta   90.00
_cell.angle_gamma   90.00
#
_symmetry.space_group_name_H-M   'P 1'
#
loop_
_entity.id
_entity.type
_entity.pdbx_description
1 polymer ?
#
loop_
_entity_poly.entity_id
_entity_poly.type
_entity_poly.pdbx_seq_one_letter_code
_entity_poly.pdbx_strand_id
1 'polypeptide(L)' 'VPHAGFGLGLERTVAWLAGREHVRETIPFPRTLQRLYP' A
#
# COMPACT_ATOMS: atom_id res chain seq x y z
N VAL A 1 21.32 1.66 -24.39
CA VAL A 1 21.97 2.07 -23.12
C VAL A 1 21.50 1.14 -22.02
N PRO A 2 22.40 0.52 -21.22
CA PRO A 2 21.99 -0.35 -20.12
C PRO A 2 21.20 0.44 -19.08
N HIS A 3 20.04 -0.06 -18.66
CA HIS A 3 19.21 0.55 -17.61
C HIS A 3 18.53 -0.54 -16.78
N ALA A 4 18.12 -0.17 -15.57
CA ALA A 4 17.35 -1.00 -14.64
C ALA A 4 16.38 -0.11 -13.84
N GLY A 5 15.39 -0.74 -13.19
CA GLY A 5 14.42 -0.06 -12.35
C GLY A 5 13.79 -1.00 -11.33
N PHE A 6 13.14 -0.43 -10.32
CA PHE A 6 12.37 -1.18 -9.33
C PHE A 6 11.10 -0.42 -8.96
N GLY A 7 10.18 -1.11 -8.29
CA GLY A 7 8.96 -0.54 -7.73
C GLY A 7 8.81 -0.92 -6.26
N LEU A 8 8.14 -0.05 -5.51
CA LEU A 8 7.84 -0.24 -4.09
C LEU A 8 6.39 0.13 -3.83
N GLY A 9 5.67 -0.73 -3.12
CA GLY A 9 4.31 -0.43 -2.66
C GLY A 9 4.37 0.33 -1.34
N LEU A 10 4.10 1.63 -1.35
CA LEU A 10 4.23 2.50 -0.18
C LEU A 10 3.44 1.96 1.03
N GLU A 11 2.17 1.63 0.82
CA GLU A 11 1.28 1.15 1.88
C GLU A 11 1.76 -0.20 2.44
N ARG A 12 2.34 -1.07 1.59
CA ARG A 12 2.93 -2.35 2.03
C ARG A 12 4.21 -2.13 2.83
N THR A 13 5.05 -1.18 2.44
CA THR A 13 6.23 -0.80 3.21
C THR A 13 5.83 -0.25 4.57
N VAL A 14 4.81 0.62 4.62
CA VAL A 14 4.28 1.16 5.89
C VAL A 14 3.70 0.03 6.75
N ALA A 15 2.93 -0.90 6.18
CA ALA A 15 2.36 -2.02 6.91
C ALA A 15 3.44 -2.93 7.52
N TRP A 16 4.52 -3.19 6.77
CA TRP A 16 5.67 -3.93 7.28
C TRP A 16 6.39 -3.18 8.41
N LEU A 17 6.70 -1.89 8.23
CA LEU A 17 7.36 -1.07 9.25
C LEU A 17 6.51 -0.93 10.53
N ALA A 18 5.19 -0.81 10.39
CA ALA A 18 4.26 -0.62 11.50
C ALA A 18 3.70 -1.92 12.08
N GLY A 19 4.06 -3.08 11.52
CA GLY A 19 3.55 -4.39 11.95
C GLY A 19 2.04 -4.55 11.81
N ARG A 20 1.44 -4.00 10.74
CA ARG A 20 0.00 -4.18 10.46
C ARG A 20 -0.23 -5.47 9.68
N GLU A 21 -1.25 -6.23 10.08
CA GLU A 21 -1.65 -7.44 9.35
C GLU A 21 -2.30 -7.10 8.01
N HIS A 22 -3.09 -6.03 7.94
CA HIS A 22 -3.77 -5.63 6.71
C HIS A 22 -3.33 -4.24 6.24
N VAL A 23 -2.92 -4.14 4.96
CA VAL A 23 -2.58 -2.86 4.29
C VAL A 23 -3.68 -1.79 4.32
N ARG A 24 -4.94 -2.16 4.62
CA ARG A 24 -6.05 -1.19 4.71
C ARG A 24 -5.91 -0.31 5.94
N GLU A 25 -5.24 -0.80 6.98
CA GLU A 25 -4.96 -0.07 8.22
C GLU A 25 -3.95 1.07 8.02
N THR A 26 -3.23 1.07 6.89
CA THR A 26 -2.26 2.10 6.55
C THR A 26 -2.79 3.09 5.51
N ILE A 27 -4.07 2.99 5.13
CA ILE A 27 -4.70 3.84 4.12
C ILE A 27 -5.85 4.59 4.79
N PRO A 28 -5.89 5.94 4.76
CA PRO A 28 -6.98 6.69 5.40
C PRO A 28 -8.37 6.42 4.79
N PHE A 29 -8.43 6.29 3.47
CA PHE A 29 -9.67 6.02 2.73
C PHE A 29 -9.48 4.81 1.80
N PRO A 30 -9.47 3.58 2.32
CA PRO A 30 -9.17 2.39 1.53
C PRO A 30 -10.25 2.17 0.47
N ARG A 31 -9.82 2.11 -0.79
CA ARG A 31 -10.68 1.71 -1.92
C ARG A 31 -10.72 0.20 -2.00
N THR A 32 -11.91 -0.36 -1.98
CA THR A 32 -12.13 -1.80 -2.14
C THR A 32 -13.36 -2.05 -2.99
N LEU A 33 -13.53 -3.29 -3.48
CA LEU A 33 -14.69 -3.66 -4.30
C LEU A 33 -16.04 -3.28 -3.64
N GLN A 34 -16.09 -3.25 -2.32
CA GLN A 34 -17.30 -2.95 -1.53
C GLN A 34 -17.36 -1.51 -0.99
N ARG A 35 -16.31 -0.70 -1.16
CA ARG A 35 -16.24 0.68 -0.63
C ARG A 35 -15.50 1.60 -1.59
N LEU A 36 -16.25 2.55 -2.18
CA LEU A 36 -15.76 3.54 -3.14
C LEU A 36 -15.67 4.96 -2.57
N TYR A 37 -16.55 5.31 -1.63
CA TYR A 37 -16.59 6.63 -0.99
C TYR A 37 -16.22 6.55 0.50
N PRO A 38 -15.64 7.61 1.07
CA PRO A 38 -15.40 7.74 2.51
C PRO A 38 -16.65 7.41 3.35
#